data_AF-A0A7Y2JW01-F1
#
_entry.id   AF-A0A7Y2JW01-F1
#
_cell.length_a   1.000
_cell.length_b   1.000
_cell.length_c   1.000
_cell.angle_alpha   90.00
_cell.angle_beta   90.00
_cell.angle_gamma   90.00
#
_symmetry.space_group_name_H-M   'P 1'
#
loop_
_entity.id
_entity.type
_entity.pdbx_description
1 polymer ?
#
loop_
_entity_poly.entity_id
_entity_poly.type
_entity_poly.pdbx_seq_one_letter_code
_entity_poly.pdbx_strand_id
1 'polypeptide(L)'
;MGSMPIAVIMQRRALQHRWADEAWAAVGVVPDRGNLPRLQVLSESPERDYYLVSGLELELYTDENEGYYENVVAPESKVFVLWRMEDGKAIPARASVSYVEGTRMFDSGESADGVTMPAEIYTWVADYLRAHYQPKPRRGRQHG
;
A
#
# COMPACT_ATOMS: atom_id res chain seq x y z
N MET A 1 14.13 -10.68 -8.68
CA MET A 1 13.78 -9.48 -7.92
C MET A 1 13.08 -8.55 -8.88
N GLY A 2 11.84 -8.18 -8.60
CA GLY A 2 11.10 -7.18 -9.37
C GLY A 2 11.01 -5.92 -8.55
N SER A 3 11.12 -4.75 -9.18
CA SER A 3 10.80 -3.48 -8.53
C SER A 3 9.88 -2.63 -9.40
N MET A 4 9.05 -1.81 -8.74
CA MET A 4 8.13 -0.89 -9.40
C MET A 4 8.06 0.41 -8.61
N PRO A 5 8.52 1.54 -9.17
CA PRO A 5 8.30 2.85 -8.59
C PRO A 5 6.80 3.17 -8.50
N ILE A 6 6.39 3.76 -7.40
CA ILE A 6 5.01 4.16 -7.16
C ILE A 6 4.92 5.54 -6.54
N ALA A 7 3.74 6.14 -6.69
CA ALA A 7 3.31 7.27 -5.89
C ALA A 7 2.02 6.93 -5.16
N VAL A 8 1.84 7.54 -4.00
CA VAL A 8 0.69 7.32 -3.12
C VAL A 8 -0.13 8.60 -3.09
N ILE A 9 -1.44 8.45 -3.20
CA ILE A 9 -2.41 9.51 -2.99
C ILE A 9 -2.78 9.49 -1.50
N MET A 10 -2.43 10.56 -0.82
CA MET A 10 -2.80 10.82 0.57
C MET A 10 -4.01 11.73 0.62
N GLN A 11 -4.82 11.54 1.65
CA GLN A 11 -6.00 12.35 1.95
C GLN A 11 -5.87 12.95 3.35
N ARG A 12 -6.16 14.24 3.48
CA ARG A 12 -6.52 14.88 4.75
C ARG A 12 -8.03 15.07 4.78
N ARG A 13 -8.67 14.82 5.91
CA ARG A 13 -10.05 15.21 6.19
C ARG A 13 -10.10 16.04 7.46
N ALA A 14 -10.68 17.23 7.40
CA ALA A 14 -11.00 17.97 8.61
C ALA A 14 -12.08 17.21 9.40
N LEU A 15 -11.90 17.12 10.70
CA LEU A 15 -12.85 16.52 11.62
C LEU A 15 -13.50 17.62 12.45
N GLN A 16 -14.83 17.58 12.53
CA GLN A 16 -15.59 18.37 13.50
C GLN A 16 -15.67 17.55 14.81
N HIS A 17 -14.54 17.35 15.50
CA HIS A 17 -14.50 16.53 16.72
C HIS A 17 -13.59 17.10 17.81
N ARG A 18 -14.04 17.05 19.07
CA ARG A 18 -13.36 17.63 20.25
C ARG A 18 -11.95 17.09 20.60
N TRP A 19 -11.45 16.08 19.89
CA TRP A 19 -10.20 15.38 20.24
C TRP A 19 -9.22 15.21 19.07
N ALA A 20 -9.65 15.54 17.86
CA ALA A 20 -8.81 15.48 16.68
C ALA A 20 -9.42 16.43 15.65
N ASP A 21 -8.59 17.34 15.15
CA ASP A 21 -9.02 18.32 14.15
C ASP A 21 -8.95 17.74 12.72
N GLU A 22 -8.23 16.63 12.54
CA GLU A 22 -7.92 16.06 11.22
C GLU A 22 -7.77 14.54 11.27
N ALA A 23 -8.13 13.88 10.17
CA ALA A 23 -7.84 12.48 9.88
C ALA A 23 -7.05 12.38 8.57
N TRP A 24 -6.09 11.45 8.55
CA TRP A 24 -5.22 11.20 7.41
C TRP A 24 -5.33 9.75 6.97
N ALA A 25 -5.21 9.50 5.66
CA ALA A 25 -5.21 8.14 5.12
C ALA A 25 -4.48 8.09 3.77
N ALA A 26 -3.84 6.96 3.49
CA ALA A 26 -3.49 6.59 2.12
C ALA A 26 -4.76 6.05 1.43
N VAL A 27 -5.10 6.61 0.26
CA VAL A 27 -6.38 6.32 -0.42
C VAL A 27 -6.21 5.86 -1.86
N GLY A 28 -5.01 5.96 -2.42
CA GLY A 28 -4.71 5.54 -3.78
C GLY A 28 -3.23 5.26 -3.96
N VAL A 29 -2.91 4.38 -4.91
CA VAL A 29 -1.54 4.13 -5.37
C VAL A 29 -1.54 4.16 -6.88
N VAL A 30 -0.51 4.75 -7.48
CA VAL A 30 -0.30 4.78 -8.91
C VAL A 30 1.13 4.38 -9.24
N PRO A 31 1.37 3.61 -10.32
CA PRO A 31 2.72 3.40 -10.83
C PRO A 31 3.37 4.75 -11.20
N ASP A 32 4.61 4.94 -10.78
CA ASP A 32 5.39 6.13 -11.11
C ASP A 32 6.31 5.84 -12.31
N ARG A 33 6.20 6.68 -13.34
CA ARG A 33 6.99 6.58 -14.58
C ARG A 33 8.22 7.51 -14.58
N GLY A 34 8.53 8.11 -13.44
CA GLY A 34 9.75 8.91 -13.21
C GLY A 34 9.60 10.42 -13.51
N ASN A 35 8.39 10.91 -13.76
CA ASN A 35 8.13 12.32 -14.07
C ASN A 35 7.23 13.02 -13.05
N LEU A 36 6.93 12.37 -11.92
CA LEU A 36 6.13 12.96 -10.86
C LEU A 36 7.02 13.82 -9.94
N PRO A 37 6.55 15.00 -9.51
CA PRO A 37 7.23 15.75 -8.46
C PRO A 37 7.13 14.98 -7.13
N ARG A 38 8.05 15.25 -6.18
CA ARG A 38 8.04 14.58 -4.86
C ARG A 38 6.71 14.71 -4.14
N LEU A 39 6.09 15.89 -4.23
CA LEU A 39 4.75 16.15 -3.70
C LEU A 39 3.98 17.00 -4.72
N GLN A 40 2.76 16.57 -5.04
CA GLN A 40 1.84 17.29 -5.90
C GLN A 40 0.49 17.41 -5.23
N VAL A 41 -0.02 18.63 -5.07
CA VAL A 41 -1.39 18.79 -4.61
C VAL A 41 -2.35 18.50 -5.78
N LEU A 42 -3.34 17.65 -5.53
CA LEU A 42 -4.36 17.24 -6.50
C LEU A 42 -5.65 18.03 -6.33
N SER A 43 -6.03 18.32 -5.07
CA SER A 43 -7.22 19.10 -4.73
C SER A 43 -7.10 19.62 -3.29
N GLU A 44 -7.56 20.84 -3.04
CA GLU A 44 -7.62 21.44 -1.70
C GLU A 44 -9.00 22.01 -1.41
N SER A 45 -9.48 21.79 -0.18
CA SER A 45 -10.67 22.40 0.38
C SER A 45 -10.60 22.41 1.92
N PRO A 46 -11.38 23.27 2.60
CA PRO A 46 -11.39 23.30 4.07
C PRO A 46 -11.69 21.93 4.71
N GLU A 47 -12.54 21.13 4.07
CA GLU A 47 -13.01 19.84 4.59
C GLU A 47 -12.10 18.67 4.21
N ARG A 48 -11.44 18.75 3.05
CA ARG A 48 -10.69 17.63 2.49
C ARG A 48 -9.67 18.06 1.45
N ASP A 49 -8.48 17.51 1.57
CA ASP A 49 -7.38 17.72 0.62
C ASP A 49 -6.87 16.37 0.11
N TYR A 50 -6.37 16.36 -1.12
CA TYR A 50 -5.69 15.24 -1.74
C TYR A 50 -4.36 15.69 -2.32
N TYR A 51 -3.33 14.91 -2.07
CA TYR A 51 -2.01 15.13 -2.64
C TYR A 51 -1.36 13.80 -2.96
N LEU A 52 -0.54 13.81 -4.00
CA LEU A 52 0.27 12.69 -4.44
C LEU A 52 1.68 12.86 -3.88
N VAL A 53 2.24 11.79 -3.34
CA VAL A 53 3.64 11.72 -2.89
C VAL A 53 4.34 10.62 -3.65
N SER A 54 5.40 10.97 -4.39
CA SER A 54 6.21 10.04 -5.20
C SER A 54 7.52 9.66 -4.50
N GLY A 55 8.24 8.71 -5.09
CA GLY A 55 9.56 8.30 -4.60
C GLY A 55 9.55 7.07 -3.70
N LEU A 56 8.44 6.35 -3.61
CA LEU A 56 8.40 5.00 -3.05
C LEU A 56 8.61 3.95 -4.14
N GLU A 57 9.07 2.77 -3.73
CA GLU A 57 9.28 1.62 -4.60
C GLU A 57 8.66 0.38 -3.96
N LEU A 58 7.93 -0.39 -4.76
CA LEU A 58 7.52 -1.75 -4.39
C LEU A 58 8.63 -2.71 -4.81
N GLU A 59 9.02 -3.60 -3.91
CA GLU A 59 10.06 -4.59 -4.15
C GLU A 59 9.53 -6.00 -3.90
N LEU A 60 9.85 -6.93 -4.80
CA LEU A 60 9.47 -8.33 -4.72
C LEU A 60 10.69 -9.21 -4.43
N TYR A 61 10.62 -9.91 -3.30
CA TYR A 61 11.63 -10.81 -2.78
C TYR A 61 11.11 -12.25 -2.75
N THR A 62 11.97 -13.22 -3.04
CA THR A 62 11.56 -14.63 -3.17
C THR A 62 11.13 -15.28 -1.85
N ASP A 63 11.59 -14.76 -0.72
CA ASP A 63 11.23 -15.18 0.63
C ASP A 63 9.84 -14.70 1.07
N GLU A 64 9.30 -13.65 0.44
CA GLU A 64 7.96 -13.10 0.71
C GLU A 64 6.89 -13.62 -0.29
N ASN A 65 7.24 -14.58 -1.16
CA ASN A 65 6.34 -15.14 -2.18
C ASN A 65 5.00 -15.64 -1.64
N GLU A 66 4.99 -16.28 -0.46
CA GLU A 66 3.77 -16.76 0.17
C GLU A 66 2.83 -15.59 0.54
N GLY A 67 3.39 -14.51 1.10
CA GLY A 67 2.63 -13.29 1.43
C GLY A 67 2.09 -12.56 0.21
N TYR A 68 2.83 -12.54 -0.91
CA TYR A 68 2.32 -12.00 -2.18
C TYR A 68 1.17 -12.84 -2.71
N TYR A 69 1.29 -14.17 -2.67
CA TYR A 69 0.24 -15.08 -3.12
C TYR A 69 -1.04 -14.92 -2.29
N GLU A 70 -0.92 -14.86 -0.96
CA GLU A 70 -2.05 -14.63 -0.06
C GLU A 70 -2.78 -13.33 -0.37
N ASN A 71 -2.05 -12.25 -0.66
CA ASN A 71 -2.65 -10.97 -1.03
C ASN A 71 -3.34 -11.02 -2.41
N VAL A 72 -2.74 -11.70 -3.39
CA VAL A 72 -3.29 -11.84 -4.76
C VAL A 72 -4.58 -12.66 -4.79
N VAL A 73 -4.73 -13.66 -3.92
CA VAL A 73 -5.92 -14.52 -3.84
C VAL A 73 -6.95 -14.05 -2.80
N ALA A 74 -6.64 -12.99 -2.05
CA ALA A 74 -7.58 -12.40 -1.09
C ALA A 74 -8.82 -11.84 -1.83
N PRO A 75 -9.98 -11.70 -1.13
CA PRO A 75 -11.16 -11.08 -1.72
C PRO A 75 -10.91 -9.68 -2.30
N GLU A 76 -9.98 -8.95 -1.69
CA GLU A 76 -9.49 -7.67 -2.20
C GLU A 76 -7.98 -7.59 -1.99
N SER A 77 -7.21 -7.57 -3.09
CA SER A 77 -5.77 -7.37 -3.03
C SER A 77 -5.42 -5.93 -2.67
N LYS A 78 -4.42 -5.75 -1.82
CA LYS A 78 -4.04 -4.45 -1.27
C LYS A 78 -2.58 -4.08 -1.57
N VAL A 79 -2.32 -2.79 -1.69
CA VAL A 79 -0.99 -2.23 -1.40
C VAL A 79 -1.06 -1.70 0.03
N PHE A 80 -0.21 -2.23 0.90
CA PHE A 80 -0.09 -1.76 2.27
C PHE A 80 0.87 -0.58 2.28
N VAL A 81 0.45 0.54 2.86
CA VAL A 81 1.21 1.78 2.91
C VAL A 81 1.37 2.20 4.36
N LEU A 82 2.60 2.23 4.84
CA LEU A 82 2.96 2.82 6.13
C LEU A 82 3.37 4.27 5.89
N TRP A 83 2.85 5.17 6.72
CA TRP A 83 3.07 6.61 6.62
C TRP A 83 3.28 7.24 7.98
N ARG A 84 3.87 8.44 7.98
CA ARG A 84 4.19 9.22 9.19
C ARG A 84 3.78 10.67 9.01
N MET A 85 3.58 11.36 10.12
CA MET A 85 3.41 12.82 10.07
C MET A 85 4.77 13.50 9.95
N GLU A 86 4.96 14.29 8.90
CA GLU A 86 6.14 15.13 8.67
C GLU A 86 5.67 16.55 8.30
N ASP A 87 6.18 17.56 9.02
CA ASP A 87 5.83 18.98 8.79
C ASP A 87 4.32 19.25 8.63
N GLY A 88 3.50 18.54 9.41
CA GLY A 88 2.04 18.68 9.41
C GLY A 88 1.31 17.98 8.27
N LYS A 89 1.97 17.08 7.52
CA LYS A 89 1.37 16.26 6.47
C LYS A 89 1.66 14.77 6.68
N ALA A 90 0.74 13.91 6.27
CA ALA A 90 0.98 12.47 6.23
C ALA A 90 1.84 12.09 5.02
N ILE A 91 3.06 11.64 5.25
CA ILE A 91 4.03 11.26 4.23
C ILE A 91 4.21 9.73 4.23
N PRO A 92 3.99 9.05 3.08
CA PRO A 92 4.30 7.65 2.90
C PRO A 92 5.79 7.36 3.13
N ALA A 93 6.07 6.38 3.98
CA ALA A 93 7.43 5.98 4.34
C ALA A 93 7.81 4.61 3.76
N ARG A 94 6.86 3.68 3.62
CA ARG A 94 7.08 2.35 3.04
C ARG A 94 5.80 1.82 2.40
N ALA A 95 5.94 0.99 1.37
CA ALA A 95 4.83 0.23 0.81
C ALA A 95 5.22 -1.24 0.61
N SER A 96 4.23 -2.14 0.65
CA SER A 96 4.40 -3.55 0.31
C SER A 96 3.13 -4.15 -0.29
N VAL A 97 3.30 -5.22 -1.06
CA VAL A 97 2.23 -6.10 -1.56
C VAL A 97 2.26 -7.48 -0.90
N SER A 98 3.12 -7.71 0.10
CA SER A 98 3.07 -8.91 0.95
C SER A 98 2.00 -8.74 2.02
N TYR A 99 1.10 -9.72 2.12
CA TYR A 99 0.11 -9.75 3.20
C TYR A 99 0.78 -9.84 4.58
N VAL A 100 1.88 -10.59 4.68
CA VAL A 100 2.66 -10.77 5.91
C VAL A 100 3.32 -9.46 6.33
N GLU A 101 3.97 -8.75 5.41
CA GLU A 101 4.53 -7.42 5.70
C GLU A 101 3.43 -6.41 6.04
N GLY A 102 2.29 -6.45 5.35
CA GLY A 102 1.14 -5.62 5.65
C GLY A 102 0.66 -5.78 7.10
N THR A 103 0.55 -7.02 7.57
CA THR A 103 0.18 -7.31 8.97
C THR A 103 1.22 -6.74 9.94
N ARG A 104 2.52 -6.92 9.66
CA ARG A 104 3.60 -6.32 10.47
C ARG A 104 3.53 -4.80 10.50
N MET A 105 3.12 -4.15 9.41
CA MET A 105 2.91 -2.70 9.38
C MET A 105 1.76 -2.29 10.33
N PHE A 106 0.62 -2.97 10.28
CA PHE A 106 -0.50 -2.67 11.19
C PHE A 106 -0.16 -2.94 12.66
N ASP A 107 0.66 -3.95 12.94
CA ASP A 107 1.08 -4.30 14.31
C ASP A 107 2.24 -3.43 14.83
N SER A 108 2.84 -2.57 13.99
CA SER A 108 4.02 -1.77 14.35
C SER A 108 3.74 -0.62 15.32
N GLY A 109 2.47 -0.21 15.45
CA GLY A 109 2.07 1.00 16.15
C GLY A 109 2.25 2.29 15.33
N GLU A 110 2.81 2.21 14.12
CA GLU A 110 2.82 3.30 13.14
C GLU A 110 1.50 3.38 12.38
N SER A 111 1.28 4.49 11.67
CA SER A 111 0.11 4.63 10.82
C SER A 111 0.28 3.84 9.53
N ALA A 112 -0.70 2.99 9.23
CA ALA A 112 -0.71 2.17 8.04
C ALA A 112 -2.13 2.04 7.47
N ASP A 113 -2.23 1.93 6.15
CA ASP A 113 -3.47 1.72 5.42
C ASP A 113 -3.33 0.63 4.36
N GLY A 114 -4.42 -0.09 4.09
CA GLY A 114 -4.53 -1.03 2.99
C GLY A 114 -5.29 -0.41 1.82
N VAL A 115 -4.57 0.01 0.79
CA VAL A 115 -5.13 0.63 -0.42
C VAL A 115 -5.48 -0.44 -1.44
N THR A 116 -6.63 -0.34 -2.12
CA THR A 116 -6.99 -1.28 -3.21
C THR A 116 -5.87 -1.32 -4.25
N MET A 117 -5.41 -2.54 -4.56
CA MET A 117 -4.31 -2.74 -5.50
C MET A 117 -4.75 -2.37 -6.93
N PRO A 118 -4.08 -1.41 -7.60
CA PRO A 118 -4.34 -1.11 -9.00
C PRO A 118 -4.08 -2.32 -9.90
N ALA A 119 -4.87 -2.45 -10.97
CA ALA A 119 -4.78 -3.59 -11.89
C ALA A 119 -3.37 -3.79 -12.46
N GLU A 120 -2.64 -2.71 -12.77
CA GLU A 120 -1.26 -2.79 -13.27
C GLU A 120 -0.31 -3.42 -12.24
N ILE A 121 -0.42 -3.02 -10.96
CA ILE A 121 0.36 -3.60 -9.86
C ILE A 121 -0.04 -5.07 -9.66
N TYR A 122 -1.34 -5.38 -9.67
CA TYR A 122 -1.83 -6.75 -9.56
C TYR A 122 -1.26 -7.66 -10.64
N THR A 123 -1.35 -7.25 -11.90
CA THR A 123 -0.81 -8.02 -13.04
C THR A 123 0.68 -8.25 -12.86
N TRP A 124 1.44 -7.22 -12.48
CA TRP A 124 2.87 -7.33 -12.24
C TRP A 124 3.23 -8.33 -11.13
N VAL A 125 2.54 -8.29 -9.98
CA VAL A 125 2.76 -9.26 -8.88
C VAL A 125 2.35 -10.66 -9.30
N ALA A 126 1.23 -10.82 -10.01
CA ALA A 126 0.75 -12.11 -10.48
C ALA A 126 1.70 -12.74 -11.52
N ASP A 127 2.27 -11.93 -12.41
CA ASP A 127 3.28 -12.37 -13.38
C ASP A 127 4.56 -12.82 -12.68
N TYR A 128 5.02 -12.06 -11.68
CA TYR A 128 6.16 -12.43 -10.86
C TYR A 128 5.93 -13.77 -10.13
N LEU A 129 4.78 -13.93 -9.48
CA LEU A 129 4.43 -15.19 -8.81
C LEU A 129 4.39 -16.37 -9.76
N ARG A 130 3.82 -16.21 -10.97
CA ARG A 130 3.79 -17.27 -11.98
C ARG A 130 5.20 -17.73 -12.38
N ALA A 131 6.18 -16.83 -12.39
CA ALA A 131 7.56 -17.16 -12.71
C ALA A 131 8.37 -17.73 -11.53
N HIS A 132 8.04 -17.33 -10.29
CA HIS A 132 8.91 -17.54 -9.13
C HIS A 132 8.31 -18.37 -7.98
N TYR A 133 7.01 -18.68 -8.03
CA TYR A 133 6.32 -19.37 -6.95
C TYR A 133 5.42 -20.50 -7.46
N GLN A 134 5.66 -21.70 -6.94
CA GLN A 134 4.76 -22.84 -7.09
C GLN A 134 4.02 -23.03 -5.76
N PRO A 135 2.73 -22.71 -5.68
CA PRO A 135 1.97 -22.87 -4.44
C PRO A 135 2.02 -24.31 -3.97
N LYS A 136 2.37 -24.53 -2.70
CA LYS A 136 2.21 -25.85 -2.10
C LYS A 136 0.72 -26.19 -2.08
N PRO A 137 0.31 -27.41 -2.46
CA PRO A 137 -1.08 -27.81 -2.33
C PRO A 137 -1.52 -27.63 -0.87
N ARG A 138 -2.58 -26.86 -0.63
CA ARG A 138 -3.14 -26.65 0.72
C ARG A 138 -3.51 -28.03 1.26
N ARG A 139 -2.78 -28.51 2.29
CA ARG A 139 -3.21 -29.68 3.06
C ARG A 139 -4.57 -29.34 3.65
N GLY A 140 -5.62 -29.98 3.13
CA GLY A 140 -6.96 -29.82 3.65
C GLY A 140 -6.95 -30.05 5.16
N ARG A 141 -7.51 -29.10 5.91
CA ARG A 141 -7.84 -29.33 7.32
C ARG A 141 -8.80 -30.53 7.36
N GLN A 142 -8.29 -31.69 7.75
CA GLN A 142 -9.16 -32.76 8.25
C GLN A 142 -9.74 -32.23 9.57
N HIS A 143 -10.96 -31.69 9.52
CA HIS A 143 -11.79 -31.65 10.71
C HIS A 143 -12.16 -33.10 11.02
N GLY A 144 -11.57 -33.64 12.07
CA GLY A 144 -12.08 -34.79 12.79
C GLY A 144 -13.04 -34.36 13.89
#